data_AF-T0ZQM5-F1
#
_entry.id   AF-T0ZQM5-F1
#
_cell.length_a   1.000
_cell.length_b   1.000
_cell.length_c   1.000
_cell.angle_alpha   90.00
_cell.angle_beta   90.00
_cell.angle_gamma   90.00
#
_symmetry.space_group_name_H-M   'P 1'
#
loop_
_entity.id
_entity.type
_entity.pdbx_description
1 polymer ?
#
loop_
_entity_poly.entity_id
_entity_poly.type
_entity_poly.pdbx_seq_one_letter_code
_entity_poly.pdbx_strand_id
1 'polypeptide(L)'
;GARMDALLVVRSGSAKSHSVTLEGLEQVHGFVLPGEAVGLEGFAAGVYSCDVTALEPLEYCRMPMRGLDALIEQLPGLRREILRLLGGALDESQRLRGQLSLCDARSRVARFLADMSRRLARRGLSPTEFRLSMSRRDIARHLGLTLETVSRSFGVLKREGWVRVRARNVTLLRPEALAAIGGRA
;
A
#
# COMPACT_ATOMS: atom_id res chain seq x y z
N GLY A 1 -1.98 -15.00 12.08
CA GLY A 1 -1.47 -15.72 13.26
C GLY A 1 -0.65 -16.97 12.95
N ALA A 2 -0.36 -17.29 11.68
CA ALA A 2 0.51 -18.40 11.34
C ALA A 2 1.98 -18.06 11.62
N ARG A 3 2.81 -19.08 11.90
CA ARG A 3 4.26 -18.91 12.06
C ARG A 3 4.86 -18.30 10.80
N MET A 4 5.73 -17.30 10.98
CA MET A 4 6.48 -16.72 9.88
C MET A 4 7.51 -17.74 9.38
N ASP A 5 7.34 -18.22 8.16
CA ASP A 5 8.21 -19.20 7.53
C ASP A 5 8.95 -18.64 6.30
N ALA A 6 8.45 -17.53 5.72
CA ALA A 6 9.08 -16.82 4.62
C ALA A 6 8.74 -15.32 4.57
N LEU A 7 9.59 -14.54 3.92
CA LEU A 7 9.22 -13.24 3.37
C LEU A 7 8.78 -13.43 1.91
N LEU A 8 7.73 -12.75 1.48
CA LEU A 8 7.31 -12.77 0.08
C LEU A 8 7.65 -11.42 -0.56
N VAL A 9 8.15 -11.44 -1.80
CA VAL A 9 8.35 -10.23 -2.60
C VAL A 9 7.50 -10.35 -3.85
N VAL A 10 6.58 -9.42 -4.05
CA VAL A 10 5.69 -9.45 -5.22
C VAL A 10 6.50 -9.19 -6.48
N ARG A 11 6.34 -10.00 -7.53
CA ARG A 11 6.99 -9.80 -8.84
C ARG A 11 6.04 -9.13 -9.83
N SER A 12 4.79 -9.55 -9.84
CA SER A 12 3.75 -9.00 -10.71
C SER A 12 2.38 -9.13 -10.04
N GLY A 13 1.42 -8.29 -10.45
CA GLY A 13 0.11 -8.18 -9.82
C GLY A 13 0.11 -7.29 -8.58
N SER A 14 -0.94 -7.44 -7.76
CA SER A 14 -1.09 -6.68 -6.53
C SER A 14 -1.89 -7.45 -5.48
N ALA A 15 -1.69 -7.08 -4.22
CA ALA A 15 -2.39 -7.67 -3.09
C ALA A 15 -2.82 -6.59 -2.09
N LYS A 16 -3.69 -6.94 -1.16
CA LYS A 16 -3.97 -6.15 0.04
C LYS A 16 -3.51 -6.90 1.29
N SER A 17 -2.96 -6.17 2.24
CA SER A 17 -2.75 -6.64 3.61
C SER A 17 -3.93 -6.17 4.48
N HIS A 18 -4.53 -7.07 5.23
CA HIS A 18 -5.69 -6.78 6.06
C HIS A 18 -5.73 -7.64 7.32
N SER A 19 -6.56 -7.24 8.27
CA SER A 19 -6.92 -8.06 9.42
C SER A 19 -8.42 -7.98 9.64
N VAL A 20 -8.99 -9.02 10.24
CA VAL A 20 -10.40 -9.06 10.60
C VAL A 20 -10.54 -8.85 12.11
N THR A 21 -11.38 -7.91 12.53
CA THR A 21 -11.69 -7.70 13.95
C THR A 21 -12.51 -8.86 14.52
N LEU A 22 -12.64 -8.92 15.85
CA LEU A 22 -13.50 -9.91 16.52
C LEU A 22 -14.97 -9.85 16.05
N GLU A 23 -15.41 -8.69 15.56
CA GLU A 23 -16.75 -8.43 15.04
C GLU A 23 -16.89 -8.79 13.55
N GLY A 24 -15.85 -9.37 12.93
CA GLY A 24 -15.85 -9.73 11.52
C GLY A 24 -15.61 -8.56 10.56
N LEU A 25 -15.20 -7.39 11.08
CA LEU A 25 -14.92 -6.23 10.23
C LEU A 25 -13.50 -6.31 9.66
N GLU A 26 -13.41 -6.31 8.34
CA GLU A 26 -12.12 -6.26 7.63
C GLU A 26 -11.54 -4.84 7.67
N GLN A 27 -10.34 -4.71 8.23
CA GLN A 27 -9.52 -3.51 8.20
C GLN A 27 -8.36 -3.71 7.22
N VAL A 28 -8.29 -2.88 6.18
CA VAL A 28 -7.19 -2.91 5.21
C VAL A 28 -6.04 -2.04 5.73
N HIS A 29 -4.86 -2.63 5.92
CA HIS A 29 -3.67 -1.92 6.39
C HIS A 29 -2.90 -1.25 5.26
N GLY A 30 -2.92 -1.87 4.08
CA GLY A 30 -2.26 -1.31 2.91
C GLY A 30 -2.42 -2.19 1.68
N PHE A 31 -1.92 -1.67 0.57
CA PHE A 31 -1.84 -2.37 -0.70
C PHE A 31 -0.39 -2.69 -1.00
N VAL A 32 -0.16 -3.83 -1.62
CA VAL A 32 1.15 -4.33 -2.02
C VAL A 32 1.23 -4.33 -3.53
N LEU A 33 2.30 -3.73 -4.04
CA LEU A 33 2.58 -3.59 -5.46
C LEU A 33 3.91 -4.29 -5.82
N PRO A 34 4.23 -4.52 -7.11
CA PRO A 34 5.42 -5.25 -7.52
C PRO A 34 6.73 -4.73 -6.90
N GLY A 35 7.65 -5.58 -6.46
CA GLY A 35 8.89 -5.18 -5.79
C GLY A 35 8.73 -4.76 -4.32
N GLU A 36 7.53 -4.81 -3.75
CA GLU A 36 7.34 -4.66 -2.30
C GLU A 36 7.32 -6.03 -1.60
N ALA A 37 7.80 -6.01 -0.36
CA ALA A 37 7.83 -7.15 0.51
C ALA A 37 6.54 -7.28 1.34
N VAL A 38 6.20 -8.52 1.67
CA VAL A 38 5.01 -8.92 2.44
C VAL A 38 5.45 -9.86 3.55
N GLY A 39 4.87 -9.68 4.75
CA GLY A 39 5.22 -10.47 5.93
C GLY A 39 6.28 -9.81 6.82
N LEU A 40 6.64 -8.54 6.55
CA LEU A 40 7.63 -7.80 7.33
C LEU A 40 7.20 -7.63 8.81
N GLU A 41 5.90 -7.54 9.06
CA GLU A 41 5.34 -7.48 10.41
C GLU A 41 5.62 -8.75 11.23
N GLY A 42 5.88 -9.87 10.56
CA GLY A 42 6.25 -11.12 11.21
C GLY A 42 7.61 -11.09 11.90
N PHE A 43 8.50 -10.17 11.55
CA PHE A 43 9.81 -10.05 12.20
C PHE A 43 9.72 -9.69 13.69
N ALA A 44 8.64 -9.04 14.13
CA ALA A 44 8.49 -8.62 15.52
C ALA A 44 8.22 -9.78 16.48
N ALA A 45 7.40 -10.75 16.08
CA ALA A 45 6.90 -11.82 16.95
C ALA A 45 7.06 -13.24 16.36
N GLY A 46 7.67 -13.36 15.18
CA GLY A 46 7.82 -14.65 14.48
C GLY A 46 6.52 -15.22 13.92
N VAL A 47 5.47 -14.40 13.80
CA VAL A 47 4.14 -14.79 13.31
C VAL A 47 3.55 -13.72 12.41
N TYR A 48 2.87 -14.09 11.34
CA TYR A 48 2.13 -13.13 10.51
C TYR A 48 0.96 -12.55 11.31
N SER A 49 0.93 -11.24 11.49
CA SER A 49 -0.16 -10.55 12.20
C SER A 49 -1.30 -10.12 11.26
N CYS A 50 -1.07 -10.13 9.95
CA CYS A 50 -2.03 -9.76 8.93
C CYS A 50 -2.23 -10.90 7.92
N ASP A 51 -3.41 -10.93 7.32
CA ASP A 51 -3.69 -11.74 6.14
C ASP A 51 -3.37 -10.95 4.87
N VAL A 52 -3.06 -11.68 3.81
CA VAL A 52 -2.74 -11.09 2.51
C VAL A 52 -3.60 -11.74 1.46
N THR A 53 -4.28 -10.92 0.67
CA THR A 53 -5.20 -11.40 -0.37
C THR A 53 -4.81 -10.76 -1.70
N ALA A 54 -4.57 -11.59 -2.71
CA ALA A 54 -4.34 -11.14 -4.07
C ALA A 54 -5.57 -10.40 -4.62
N LEU A 55 -5.34 -9.26 -5.27
CA LEU A 55 -6.40 -8.44 -5.89
C LEU A 55 -6.56 -8.71 -7.39
N GLU A 56 -5.56 -9.37 -7.97
CA GLU A 56 -5.45 -9.82 -9.35
C GLU A 56 -4.44 -10.99 -9.40
N PRO A 57 -4.25 -11.68 -10.54
CA PRO A 57 -3.20 -12.69 -10.68
C PRO A 57 -1.85 -12.15 -10.20
N LEU A 58 -1.26 -12.84 -9.23
CA LEU A 58 -0.08 -12.39 -8.49
C LEU A 58 1.03 -13.42 -8.64
N GLU A 59 2.22 -12.97 -9.01
CA GLU A 59 3.44 -13.76 -8.90
C GLU A 59 4.31 -13.18 -7.80
N TYR A 60 5.00 -14.04 -7.05
CA TYR A 60 5.87 -13.61 -5.97
C TYR A 60 7.07 -14.54 -5.83
N CYS A 61 8.15 -13.99 -5.29
CA CYS A 61 9.31 -14.74 -4.84
C CYS A 61 9.14 -15.05 -3.36
N ARG A 62 9.32 -16.31 -2.98
CA ARG A 62 9.33 -16.75 -1.58
C ARG A 62 10.77 -16.84 -1.08
N MET A 63 11.10 -16.07 -0.06
CA MET A 63 12.38 -16.10 0.63
C MET A 63 12.20 -16.80 1.99
N PRO A 64 12.59 -18.07 2.13
CA PRO A 64 12.43 -18.80 3.39
C PRO A 64 13.20 -18.13 4.53
N MET A 65 12.60 -18.10 5.72
CA MET A 65 13.29 -17.64 6.93
C MET A 65 14.40 -18.62 7.34
N ARG A 66 14.25 -19.90 6.99
CA ARG A 66 15.30 -20.90 7.20
C ARG A 66 16.51 -20.55 6.34
N GLY A 67 17.64 -20.26 6.99
CA GLY A 67 18.90 -19.92 6.32
C GLY A 67 19.04 -18.43 5.98
N LEU A 68 18.07 -17.58 6.36
CA LEU A 68 18.17 -16.15 6.16
C LEU A 68 19.38 -15.56 6.88
N ASP A 69 19.68 -16.01 8.10
CA ASP A 69 20.83 -15.53 8.88
C ASP A 69 22.16 -15.82 8.16
N ALA A 70 22.33 -17.06 7.67
CA ALA A 70 23.50 -17.44 6.88
C ALA A 70 23.62 -16.61 5.59
N LEU A 71 22.49 -16.32 4.93
CA LEU A 71 22.47 -15.49 3.73
C LEU A 71 22.82 -14.02 4.04
N ILE A 72 22.38 -13.50 5.18
CA ILE A 72 22.70 -12.15 5.68
C ILE A 72 24.21 -12.03 5.97
N GLU A 73 24.81 -13.07 6.54
CA GLU A 73 26.26 -13.12 6.79
C GLU A 73 27.07 -13.13 5.48
N GLN A 74 26.60 -13.88 4.47
CA GLN A 74 27.27 -13.98 3.17
C GLN A 74 27.06 -12.75 2.29
N LEU A 75 25.95 -12.03 2.45
CA LEU A 75 25.57 -10.87 1.64
C LEU A 75 25.29 -9.67 2.53
N PRO A 76 26.30 -8.90 2.96
CA PRO A 76 26.11 -7.73 3.82
C PRO A 76 25.13 -6.69 3.25
N GLY A 77 25.03 -6.59 1.92
CA GLY A 77 24.05 -5.76 1.23
C GLY A 77 22.60 -6.14 1.52
N LEU A 78 22.32 -7.44 1.73
CA LEU A 78 20.98 -7.94 2.05
C LEU A 78 20.50 -7.43 3.41
N ARG A 79 21.39 -7.42 4.42
CA ARG A 79 21.06 -6.89 5.75
C ARG A 79 20.61 -5.45 5.68
N ARG A 80 21.37 -4.61 4.96
CA ARG A 80 21.06 -3.19 4.78
C ARG A 80 19.70 -3.02 4.09
N GLU A 81 19.43 -3.85 3.09
CA GLU A 81 18.17 -3.78 2.35
C GLU A 81 16.97 -4.20 3.21
N ILE A 82 17.08 -5.26 4.02
CA ILE A 82 16.01 -5.65 4.97
C ILE A 82 15.74 -4.53 5.98
N LEU A 83 16.78 -3.92 6.55
CA LEU A 83 16.61 -2.79 7.47
C LEU A 83 15.95 -1.59 6.80
N ARG A 84 16.30 -1.31 5.53
CA ARG A 84 15.67 -0.25 4.72
C ARG A 84 14.18 -0.54 4.50
N LEU A 85 13.81 -1.78 4.22
CA LEU A 85 12.43 -2.21 4.04
C LEU A 85 11.63 -2.07 5.34
N LEU A 86 12.17 -2.53 6.47
CA LEU A 86 11.54 -2.39 7.79
C LEU A 86 11.37 -0.92 8.20
N GLY A 87 12.41 -0.11 8.02
CA GLY A 87 12.36 1.33 8.30
C GLY A 87 11.33 2.05 7.42
N GLY A 88 11.26 1.70 6.14
CA GLY A 88 10.24 2.22 5.22
C GLY A 88 8.82 1.85 5.63
N ALA A 89 8.59 0.59 6.02
CA ALA A 89 7.29 0.14 6.51
C ALA A 89 6.87 0.86 7.81
N LEU A 90 7.83 1.13 8.70
CA LEU A 90 7.59 1.89 9.92
C LEU A 90 7.24 3.36 9.65
N ASP A 91 7.99 4.04 8.75
CA ASP A 91 7.68 5.40 8.31
C ASP A 91 6.27 5.49 7.71
N GLU A 92 5.93 4.56 6.81
CA GLU A 92 4.63 4.52 6.17
C GLU A 92 3.48 4.33 7.18
N SER A 93 3.66 3.40 8.13
CA SER A 93 2.68 3.16 9.20
C SER A 93 2.45 4.42 10.07
N GLN A 94 3.53 5.12 10.45
CA GLN A 94 3.41 6.37 11.20
C GLN A 94 2.69 7.47 10.41
N ARG A 95 3.00 7.59 9.11
CA ARG A 95 2.35 8.57 8.23
C ARG A 95 0.88 8.27 8.04
N LEU A 96 0.47 7.01 7.92
CA LEU A 96 -0.93 6.61 7.83
C LEU A 96 -1.69 6.93 9.13
N ARG A 97 -1.09 6.70 10.30
CA ARG A 97 -1.69 7.06 11.60
C ARG A 97 -1.94 8.57 11.74
N GLY A 98 -0.98 9.40 11.33
CA GLY A 98 -1.16 10.86 11.33
C GLY A 98 -2.29 11.34 10.42
N GLN A 99 -2.50 10.69 9.27
CA GLN A 99 -3.51 11.06 8.28
C GLN A 99 -4.96 10.81 8.76
N LEU A 100 -5.17 9.75 9.54
CA LEU A 100 -6.49 9.42 10.07
C LEU A 100 -7.01 10.46 11.08
N SER A 101 -6.12 11.27 11.67
CA SER A 101 -6.47 12.25 12.71
C SER A 101 -6.63 13.68 12.21
N LEU A 102 -6.08 14.07 11.05
CA LEU A 102 -5.87 15.49 10.70
C LEU A 102 -6.37 15.90 9.30
N CYS A 103 -6.73 14.95 8.43
CA CYS A 103 -7.12 15.25 7.05
C CYS A 103 -8.62 14.99 6.81
N ASP A 104 -9.24 15.87 6.02
CA ASP A 104 -10.59 15.65 5.48
C ASP A 104 -10.61 14.49 4.47
N ALA A 105 -11.80 13.98 4.17
CA ALA A 105 -11.95 12.79 3.33
C ALA A 105 -11.43 12.98 1.90
N ARG A 106 -11.51 14.20 1.36
CA ARG A 106 -10.99 14.54 0.03
C ARG A 106 -9.46 14.47 0.02
N SER A 107 -8.80 15.07 1.01
CA SER A 107 -7.34 15.09 1.11
C SER A 107 -6.78 13.68 1.31
N ARG A 108 -7.46 12.82 2.08
CA ARG A 108 -7.06 11.41 2.21
C ARG A 108 -7.07 10.67 0.86
N VAL A 109 -8.12 10.86 0.06
CA VAL A 109 -8.19 10.26 -1.28
C VAL A 109 -7.14 10.84 -2.23
N ALA A 110 -6.91 12.16 -2.18
CA ALA A 110 -5.86 12.80 -2.98
C ALA A 110 -4.46 12.27 -2.63
N ARG A 111 -4.16 12.14 -1.33
CA ARG A 111 -2.89 11.60 -0.83
C ARG A 111 -2.70 10.14 -1.19
N PHE A 112 -3.76 9.33 -1.11
CA PHE A 112 -3.74 7.95 -1.58
C PHE A 112 -3.34 7.86 -3.05
N LEU A 113 -3.92 8.70 -3.92
CA LEU A 113 -3.56 8.72 -5.34
C LEU A 113 -2.13 9.20 -5.58
N ALA A 114 -1.66 10.20 -4.82
CA ALA A 114 -0.29 10.67 -4.88
C ALA A 114 0.72 9.60 -4.42
N ASP A 115 0.37 8.81 -3.40
CA ASP A 115 1.19 7.69 -2.95
C ASP A 115 1.28 6.58 -4.02
N MET A 116 0.15 6.18 -4.59
CA MET A 116 0.13 5.21 -5.70
C MET A 116 1.00 5.69 -6.87
N SER A 117 0.82 6.95 -7.28
CA SER A 117 1.64 7.59 -8.33
C SER A 117 3.14 7.49 -8.05
N ARG A 118 3.57 7.88 -6.85
CA ARG A 118 4.97 7.84 -6.43
C ARG A 118 5.51 6.42 -6.40
N ARG A 119 4.74 5.46 -5.89
CA ARG A 119 5.15 4.05 -5.79
C ARG A 119 5.25 3.38 -7.16
N LEU A 120 4.42 3.77 -8.12
CA LEU A 120 4.50 3.31 -9.50
C LEU A 120 5.68 3.97 -10.24
N ALA A 121 5.90 5.26 -10.02
CA ALA A 121 7.04 6.00 -10.59
C ALA A 121 8.40 5.37 -10.21
N ARG A 122 8.56 4.98 -8.94
CA ARG A 122 9.77 4.29 -8.43
C ARG A 122 10.06 2.97 -9.14
N ARG A 123 9.09 2.43 -9.89
CA ARG A 123 9.20 1.18 -10.64
C ARG A 123 9.33 1.39 -12.15
N GLY A 124 9.48 2.64 -12.60
CA GLY A 124 9.49 2.98 -14.02
C GLY A 124 8.13 2.83 -14.70
N LEU A 125 7.04 2.72 -13.93
CA LEU A 125 5.68 2.75 -14.46
C LEU A 125 5.16 4.18 -14.55
N SER A 126 4.10 4.37 -15.33
CA SER A 126 3.51 5.70 -15.52
C SER A 126 3.08 6.31 -14.18
N PRO A 127 3.62 7.48 -13.79
CA PRO A 127 3.24 8.16 -12.57
C PRO A 127 1.85 8.81 -12.66
N THR A 128 1.37 9.05 -13.88
CA THR A 128 0.14 9.82 -14.13
C THR A 128 -0.99 8.96 -14.63
N GLU A 129 -0.75 7.73 -15.09
CA GLU A 129 -1.80 6.85 -15.57
C GLU A 129 -1.63 5.43 -15.03
N PHE A 130 -2.60 4.98 -14.26
CA PHE A 130 -2.55 3.66 -13.64
C PHE A 130 -3.92 3.09 -13.31
N ARG A 131 -3.97 1.77 -13.17
CA ARG A 131 -5.15 1.04 -12.75
C ARG A 131 -5.10 0.80 -11.24
N LEU A 132 -6.20 1.08 -10.56
CA LEU A 132 -6.42 0.71 -9.17
C LEU A 132 -7.00 -0.71 -9.13
N SER A 133 -6.16 -1.71 -8.83
CA SER A 133 -6.59 -3.12 -8.77
C SER A 133 -7.55 -3.39 -7.62
N MET A 134 -7.44 -2.63 -6.53
CA MET A 134 -8.34 -2.66 -5.38
C MET A 134 -9.73 -2.08 -5.68
N SER A 135 -10.75 -2.50 -4.92
CA SER A 135 -12.09 -1.92 -5.03
C SER A 135 -12.21 -0.59 -4.28
N ARG A 136 -13.25 0.20 -4.59
CA ARG A 136 -13.58 1.40 -3.81
C ARG A 136 -13.86 1.09 -2.33
N ARG A 137 -14.34 -0.11 -2.03
CA ARG A 137 -14.59 -0.58 -0.66
C ARG A 137 -13.28 -0.86 0.07
N ASP A 138 -12.29 -1.44 -0.60
CA ASP A 138 -10.96 -1.64 -0.01
C ASP A 138 -10.28 -0.30 0.26
N ILE A 139 -10.39 0.66 -0.66
CA ILE A 139 -9.87 2.02 -0.47
C ILE A 139 -10.56 2.69 0.74
N ALA A 140 -11.88 2.54 0.85
CA ALA A 140 -12.64 3.05 1.98
C ALA A 140 -12.16 2.47 3.32
N ARG A 141 -12.00 1.14 3.40
CA ARG A 141 -11.44 0.46 4.58
C ARG A 141 -10.03 0.95 4.91
N HIS A 142 -9.18 1.09 3.91
CA HIS A 142 -7.80 1.56 4.09
C HIS A 142 -7.73 3.00 4.62
N LEU A 143 -8.60 3.89 4.14
CA LEU A 143 -8.59 5.31 4.51
C LEU A 143 -9.45 5.66 5.74
N GLY A 144 -10.12 4.66 6.34
CA GLY A 144 -11.09 4.88 7.41
C GLY A 144 -12.27 5.75 6.96
N LEU A 145 -12.74 5.55 5.73
CA LEU A 145 -13.86 6.28 5.13
C LEU A 145 -14.99 5.31 4.77
N THR A 146 -16.17 5.85 4.49
CA THR A 146 -17.25 5.05 3.87
C THR A 146 -17.03 4.95 2.35
N LEU A 147 -17.58 3.90 1.74
CA LEU A 147 -17.57 3.72 0.28
C LEU A 147 -18.18 4.93 -0.45
N GLU A 148 -19.25 5.48 0.11
CA GLU A 148 -19.94 6.63 -0.44
C GLU A 148 -19.05 7.88 -0.37
N THR A 149 -18.38 8.12 0.77
CA THR A 149 -17.46 9.24 0.94
C THR A 149 -16.28 9.16 -0.03
N VAL A 150 -15.68 7.98 -0.21
CA VAL A 150 -14.64 7.78 -1.23
C VAL A 150 -15.16 8.13 -2.62
N SER A 151 -16.35 7.64 -2.98
CA SER A 151 -16.97 7.90 -4.29
C SER A 151 -17.25 9.39 -4.50
N ARG A 152 -17.76 10.09 -3.47
CA ARG A 152 -17.96 11.54 -3.47
C ARG A 152 -16.65 12.29 -3.64
N SER A 153 -15.58 11.91 -2.92
CA SER A 153 -14.24 12.52 -3.07
C SER A 153 -13.68 12.35 -4.48
N PHE A 154 -13.79 11.17 -5.09
CA PHE A 154 -13.41 10.98 -6.50
C PHE A 154 -14.23 11.86 -7.45
N GLY A 155 -15.53 12.03 -7.19
CA GLY A 155 -16.40 12.92 -7.95
C GLY A 155 -16.01 14.40 -7.85
N VAL A 156 -15.63 14.87 -6.66
CA VAL A 156 -15.10 16.23 -6.45
C VAL A 156 -13.81 16.44 -7.24
N LEU A 157 -12.81 15.56 -7.06
CA LEU A 157 -11.52 15.67 -7.76
C LEU A 157 -11.69 15.61 -9.29
N LYS A 158 -12.66 14.84 -9.78
CA LYS A 158 -13.00 14.80 -11.22
C LYS A 158 -13.60 16.11 -11.69
N ARG A 159 -14.56 16.70 -10.95
CA ARG A 159 -15.20 17.99 -11.30
C ARG A 159 -14.20 19.14 -11.31
N GLU A 160 -13.23 19.12 -10.41
CA GLU A 160 -12.14 20.11 -10.36
C GLU A 160 -11.07 19.90 -11.44
N GLY A 161 -11.14 18.81 -12.21
CA GLY A 161 -10.19 18.51 -13.27
C GLY A 161 -8.83 18.02 -12.76
N TRP A 162 -8.77 17.44 -11.56
CA TRP A 162 -7.52 16.94 -10.98
C TRP A 162 -7.23 15.51 -11.43
N VAL A 163 -8.29 14.75 -11.65
CA VAL A 163 -8.22 13.36 -12.08
C VAL A 163 -9.26 13.06 -13.15
N ARG A 164 -8.93 12.15 -14.06
CA ARG A 164 -9.88 11.46 -14.92
C ARG A 164 -10.00 10.03 -14.44
N VAL A 165 -11.24 9.55 -14.29
CA VAL A 165 -11.50 8.18 -13.83
C VAL A 165 -12.41 7.49 -14.84
N ARG A 166 -11.98 6.31 -15.30
CA ARG A 166 -12.76 5.39 -16.14
C ARG A 166 -12.71 4.00 -15.51
N ALA A 167 -13.82 3.60 -14.87
CA ALA A 167 -13.87 2.39 -14.04
C ALA A 167 -12.73 2.37 -12.99
N ARG A 168 -11.74 1.47 -13.16
CA ARG A 168 -10.56 1.34 -12.29
C ARG A 168 -9.34 2.11 -12.80
N ASN A 169 -9.38 2.63 -14.01
CA ASN A 169 -8.28 3.41 -14.58
C ASN A 169 -8.37 4.85 -14.12
N VAL A 170 -7.25 5.37 -13.62
CA VAL A 170 -7.10 6.73 -13.10
C VAL A 170 -5.99 7.41 -13.89
N THR A 171 -6.29 8.61 -14.39
CA THR A 171 -5.30 9.53 -14.96
C THR A 171 -5.22 10.76 -14.05
N LEU A 172 -4.04 11.08 -13.55
CA LEU A 172 -3.77 12.31 -12.80
C LEU A 172 -3.54 13.45 -13.80
N LEU A 173 -4.42 14.44 -13.78
CA LEU A 173 -4.35 15.62 -14.63
C LEU A 173 -3.55 16.75 -13.97
N ARG A 174 -3.51 16.75 -12.62
CA ARG A 174 -2.76 17.72 -11.80
C ARG A 174 -2.03 17.01 -10.64
N PRO A 175 -0.98 16.22 -10.92
CA PRO A 175 -0.25 15.47 -9.90
C PRO A 175 0.36 16.36 -8.81
N GLU A 176 0.82 17.56 -9.16
CA GLU A 176 1.32 18.58 -8.23
C GLU A 176 0.26 19.07 -7.24
N ALA A 177 -0.98 19.29 -7.70
CA ALA A 177 -2.07 19.73 -6.84
C ALA A 177 -2.48 18.64 -5.83
N LEU A 178 -2.48 17.37 -6.28
CA LEU A 178 -2.72 16.22 -5.41
C LEU A 178 -1.65 16.06 -4.34
N ALA A 179 -0.37 16.26 -4.71
CA ALA A 179 0.74 16.24 -3.78
C ALA A 179 0.68 17.38 -2.75
N ALA A 180 0.24 18.58 -3.18
CA ALA A 180 0.12 19.74 -2.31
C ALA A 180 -0.98 19.59 -1.25
N ILE A 181 -2.19 19.17 -1.65
CA ILE A 181 -3.30 18.92 -0.71
C ILE A 181 -3.01 17.73 0.19
N GLY A 182 -2.26 16.75 -0.30
CA GLY A 182 -1.85 15.61 0.50
C GLY A 182 -1.03 15.99 1.73
N GLY A 183 -0.46 17.19 1.83
CA GLY A 183 0.46 17.60 2.89
C GLY A 183 1.90 17.19 2.55
N ARG A 184 2.86 18.08 2.85
CA ARG A 184 4.29 17.84 2.60
C ARG A 184 4.70 16.47 3.12
N ALA A 185 5.47 15.78 2.28
CA ALA A 185 6.01 14.49 2.59
C ALA A 185 6.91 14.56 3.83
#